data_AF-A0A2V6T817-F1
#
_entry.id   AF-A0A2V6T817-F1
#
_cell.length_a   1.000
_cell.length_b   1.000
_cell.length_c   1.000
_cell.angle_alpha   90.00
_cell.angle_beta   90.00
_cell.angle_gamma   90.00
#
_symmetry.space_group_name_H-M   'P 1'
#
loop_
_entity.id
_entity.type
_entity.pdbx_description
1 polymer ?
#
loop_
_entity_poly.entity_id
_entity_poly.type
_entity_poly.pdbx_seq_one_letter_code
_entity_poly.pdbx_strand_id
1 'polypeptide(L)' 'MTLILIAHRILIGAAVGFGAFYAVWEARAYRETADSTHLLIAVVSGLVTLLLAYYLKNLKRFVG' A
#
# COMPACT_ATOMS: atom_id res chain seq x y z
N MET A 1 20.61 -0.42 -16.05
CA MET A 1 19.91 0.55 -15.18
C MET A 1 18.39 0.54 -15.39
N THR A 2 17.91 0.57 -16.63
CA THR A 2 16.46 0.63 -16.98
C THR A 2 15.63 -0.56 -16.46
N LEU A 3 16.18 -1.77 -16.49
CA LEU A 3 15.49 -3.00 -16.03
C LEU A 3 15.16 -2.98 -14.53
N ILE A 4 16.08 -2.44 -13.70
CA ILE A 4 15.90 -2.32 -12.25
C ILE A 4 14.73 -1.37 -11.93
N LEU A 5 14.60 -0.27 -12.70
CA LEU A 5 13.52 0.70 -12.53
C LEU A 5 12.15 0.14 -12.89
N ILE A 6 12.09 -0.69 -13.94
CA ILE A 6 10.85 -1.37 -14.35
C ILE A 6 10.44 -2.37 -13.27
N ALA A 7 11.37 -3.21 -12.82
CA ALA A 7 11.11 -4.18 -11.75
C ALA A 7 10.65 -3.49 -10.46
N HIS A 8 11.30 -2.39 -10.06
CA HIS A 8 10.88 -1.60 -8.90
C HIS A 8 9.45 -1.06 -9.04
N ARG A 9 9.07 -0.53 -10.20
CA ARG A 9 7.71 -0.03 -10.44
C ARG A 9 6.67 -1.13 -10.34
N ILE A 10 6.97 -2.34 -10.83
CA ILE A 10 6.07 -3.49 -10.74
C ILE A 10 5.91 -3.93 -9.27
N LEU A 11 7.02 -4.05 -8.53
CA LEU A 11 7.00 -4.45 -7.12
C LEU A 11 6.23 -3.46 -6.25
N ILE A 12 6.47 -2.15 -6.43
CA ILE A 12 5.74 -1.11 -5.69
C ILE A 12 4.27 -1.10 -6.09
N GLY A 13 3.96 -1.25 -7.38
CA GLY A 13 2.57 -1.36 -7.86
C GLY A 13 1.82 -2.53 -7.23
N ALA A 14 2.46 -3.70 -7.15
CA ALA A 14 1.90 -4.87 -6.48
C ALA A 14 1.70 -4.63 -4.98
N ALA A 15 2.68 -4.01 -4.31
CA ALA A 15 2.58 -3.66 -2.89
C ALA A 15 1.41 -2.68 -2.62
N VAL A 16 1.20 -1.70 -3.51
CA VAL A 16 0.06 -0.77 -3.42
C VAL A 16 -1.26 -1.52 -3.59
N GLY A 17 -1.36 -2.41 -4.59
CA GLY A 17 -2.57 -3.19 -4.82
C GLY A 17 -2.90 -4.10 -3.63
N PHE A 18 -1.89 -4.82 -3.12
CA PHE A 18 -2.05 -5.70 -1.97
C PHE A 18 -2.36 -4.93 -0.69
N GLY A 19 -1.69 -3.82 -0.44
CA GLY A 19 -1.93 -2.97 0.72
C GLY A 19 -3.34 -2.36 0.73
N ALA A 20 -3.85 -1.94 -0.44
CA ALA A 20 -5.21 -1.44 -0.57
C ALA A 20 -6.25 -2.54 -0.28
N PHE A 21 -6.04 -3.74 -0.85
CA PHE A 21 -6.89 -4.90 -0.57
C PHE A 21 -6.87 -5.26 0.92
N TYR A 22 -5.68 -5.33 1.51
CA TYR A 22 -5.50 -5.69 2.92
C TYR A 22 -6.15 -4.68 3.87
N ALA A 23 -5.99 -3.37 3.61
CA ALA A 23 -6.63 -2.33 4.39
C ALA A 23 -8.17 -2.43 4.36
N VAL A 24 -8.75 -2.71 3.19
CA VAL A 24 -10.20 -2.91 3.03
C VAL A 24 -10.66 -4.18 3.73
N TRP A 25 -9.88 -5.26 3.64
CA TRP A 25 -10.17 -6.53 4.30
C TRP A 25 -10.21 -6.38 5.83
N GLU A 26 -9.19 -5.74 6.40
CA GLU A 26 -9.09 -5.48 7.84
C GLU A 26 -10.19 -4.52 8.32
N ALA A 27 -10.53 -3.50 7.54
CA ALA A 27 -11.66 -2.63 7.84
C ALA A 27 -12.99 -3.41 7.87
N ARG A 28 -13.15 -4.43 7.00
CA ARG A 28 -14.31 -5.32 7.02
C ARG A 28 -14.27 -6.27 8.22
N ALA A 29 -13.10 -6.83 8.55
CA ALA A 29 -12.92 -7.68 9.73
C ALA A 29 -13.25 -6.94 11.04
N TYR A 30 -12.88 -5.66 11.15
CA TYR A 30 -13.28 -4.81 12.27
C TYR A 30 -14.80 -4.72 12.43
N ARG A 31 -15.55 -4.63 11.32
CA ARG A 31 -17.02 -4.57 11.38
C ARG A 31 -17.66 -5.87 11.87
N GLU A 32 -16.99 -7.00 11.69
CA GLU A 32 -17.50 -8.32 12.08
C GLU A 32 -17.09 -8.70 13.51
N THR A 33 -15.91 -8.25 13.96
CA THR A 33 -15.32 -8.64 15.25
C THR A 33 -15.39 -7.55 16.33
N ALA A 34 -15.55 -6.28 15.94
CA ALA A 34 -15.40 -5.10 16.80
C ALA A 34 -14.05 -5.00 17.53
N ASP A 35 -13.03 -5.77 17.12
CA ASP A 35 -11.69 -5.72 17.70
C ASP A 35 -10.88 -4.55 17.13
N SER A 36 -10.50 -3.63 18.01
CA SER A 36 -9.76 -2.41 17.68
C SER A 36 -8.42 -2.66 16.98
N THR A 37 -7.87 -3.86 17.13
CA THR A 37 -6.63 -4.29 16.47
C THR A 37 -6.79 -4.28 14.94
N HIS A 38 -7.91 -4.79 14.42
CA HIS A 38 -8.21 -4.78 12.99
C HIS A 38 -8.34 -3.35 12.45
N LEU A 39 -8.93 -2.44 13.22
CA LEU A 39 -9.03 -1.04 12.84
C LEU A 39 -7.66 -0.37 12.75
N LEU A 40 -6.78 -0.60 13.74
CA LEU A 40 -5.42 -0.06 13.73
C LEU A 40 -4.64 -0.58 12.52
N ILE A 41 -4.71 -1.88 12.24
CA ILE A 41 -4.05 -2.50 11.09
C ILE A 41 -4.58 -1.91 9.79
N ALA A 42 -5.90 -1.76 9.64
CA ALA A 42 -6.52 -1.14 8.46
C ALA A 42 -6.02 0.29 8.22
N VAL A 43 -5.94 1.09 9.28
CA VAL A 43 -5.47 2.49 9.19
C VAL A 43 -3.99 2.56 8.84
N VAL A 44 -3.14 1.80 9.53
CA VAL A 44 -1.69 1.80 9.30
C VAL A 44 -1.37 1.29 7.90
N SER A 45 -1.95 0.15 7.49
CA SER A 45 -1.76 -0.40 6.16
C SER A 45 -2.29 0.52 5.06
N GLY A 46 -3.43 1.19 5.29
CA GLY A 46 -3.97 2.20 4.38
C GLY A 46 -3.02 3.40 4.22
N LEU A 47 -2.48 3.93 5.31
CA LEU A 47 -1.48 5.02 5.30
C LEU A 47 -0.22 4.63 4.52
N VAL A 48 0.35 3.45 4.80
CA VAL A 48 1.52 2.93 4.09
C VAL A 48 1.24 2.76 2.60
N THR A 49 0.05 2.25 2.25
CA THR A 49 -0.38 2.09 0.86
C THR A 49 -0.46 3.44 0.14
N LEU A 50 -1.02 4.47 0.78
CA LEU A 50 -1.09 5.82 0.22
C LEU A 50 0.30 6.44 0.01
N LEU A 51 1.21 6.24 0.98
CA LEU A 51 2.61 6.70 0.85
C LEU A 51 3.32 6.00 -0.31
N LEU A 52 3.14 4.69 -0.47
CA LEU A 52 3.70 3.92 -1.58
C LEU A 52 3.09 4.35 -2.93
N ALA A 53 1.79 4.61 -2.98
CA ALA A 53 1.12 5.10 -4.18
C ALA A 53 1.62 6.50 -4.57
N TYR A 54 1.79 7.38 -3.59
CA TYR A 54 2.38 8.70 -3.79
C TYR A 54 3.83 8.61 -4.28
N TYR A 55 4.62 7.71 -3.69
CA TYR A 55 5.98 7.45 -4.13
C TYR A 55 6.02 6.95 -5.57
N LEU A 56 5.17 5.96 -5.91
CA LEU A 56 5.07 5.41 -7.27
C LEU A 56 4.73 6.48 -8.31
N LYS A 57 3.80 7.39 -7.97
CA LYS A 57 3.41 8.52 -8.82
C LYS A 57 4.57 9.50 -9.04
N ASN A 58 5.41 9.70 -8.02
CA ASN A 58 6.53 10.63 -8.05
C ASN A 58 7.89 9.98 -8.36
N LEU A 59 7.95 8.70 -8.73
CA LEU A 59 9.20 7.98 -8.98
C LEU A 59 10.14 8.67 -9.97
N LYS A 60 9.61 9.33 -11.01
CA LYS A 60 10.43 10.10 -11.97
C LYS A 60 11.15 11.31 -11.33
N ARG A 61 10.65 11.81 -10.20
CA ARG A 61 11.20 12.96 -9.47
C ARG A 61 12.25 12.56 -8.42
N PHE A 62 12.17 11.33 -7.89
CA PHE A 62 13.11 10.83 -6.88
C PHE A 62 14.27 10.02 -7.45
N VAL A 63 14.09 9.46 -8.65
CA VAL A 63 15.11 8.66 -9.37
C VAL A 63 15.72 9.44 -10.54
N GLY A 64 15.21 10.65 -10.81
CA GLY A 64 15.68 11.55 -11.87
C GLY A 64 16.84 12.42 -11.42
#